data_AF-A0A973YAV8-F1
#
_entry.id   AF-A0A973YAV8-F1
#
_cell.length_a   1.000
_cell.length_b   1.000
_cell.length_c   1.000
_cell.angle_alpha   90.00
_cell.angle_beta   90.00
_cell.angle_gamma   90.00
#
_symmetry.space_group_name_H-M   'P 1'
#
loop_
_entity.id
_entity.type
_entity.pdbx_description
1 polymer ?
#
loop_
_entity_poly.entity_id
_entity_poly.type
_entity_poly.pdbx_seq_one_letter_code
_entity_poly.pdbx_strand_id
1 'polypeptide(L)'
;PIRRRWSKWYVSREEYPGKTYPPFCSGTGYVLSSDVASQIYNVSESVAFIKLEDVFIGLCLEKLKIRLEELHSEQTFFPERIRFSVSRFKKIV
;
A
#
# COMPACT_ATOMS: atom_id res chain seq x y z
N PRO A 1 12.15 -3.54 0.28
CA PRO A 1 12.44 -3.74 1.72
C PRO A 1 13.70 -2.98 2.17
N ILE A 2 13.59 -2.15 3.21
CA ILE A 2 14.77 -1.51 3.83
C ILE A 2 15.42 -2.53 4.78
N ARG A 3 16.74 -2.74 4.64
CA ARG A 3 17.51 -3.74 5.42
C ARG A 3 18.37 -3.15 6.54
N ARG A 4 18.22 -1.86 6.83
CA ARG A 4 18.94 -1.14 7.89
C ARG A 4 18.14 -1.21 9.19
N ARG A 5 18.67 -1.84 10.25
CA ARG A 5 17.93 -2.14 11.50
C ARG A 5 17.37 -0.92 12.23
N TRP A 6 17.99 0.25 12.07
CA TRP A 6 17.55 1.51 12.69
C TRP A 6 16.38 2.19 11.96
N SER A 7 15.98 1.71 10.78
CA SER A 7 14.86 2.27 10.05
C SER A 7 13.54 1.79 10.61
N LYS A 8 12.56 2.70 10.78
CA LYS A 8 11.16 2.35 11.09
C LYS A 8 10.61 1.29 10.12
N TRP A 9 11.01 1.36 8.86
CA TRP A 9 10.60 0.48 7.77
C TRP A 9 11.54 -0.72 7.57
N TYR A 10 12.39 -1.04 8.55
CA TYR A 10 13.26 -2.21 8.50
C TYR A 10 12.46 -3.51 8.37
N VAL A 11 12.82 -4.36 7.41
CA VAL A 11 12.27 -5.71 7.24
C VAL A 11 13.43 -6.69 7.08
N SER A 12 13.47 -7.76 7.89
CA SER A 12 14.52 -8.77 7.84
C SER A 12 14.35 -9.71 6.63
N ARG A 13 15.40 -10.46 6.27
CA ARG A 13 15.29 -11.46 5.19
C ARG A 13 14.43 -12.66 5.59
N GLU A 14 14.30 -12.92 6.90
CA GLU A 14 13.41 -13.94 7.46
C GLU A 14 11.94 -13.51 7.32
N GLU A 15 11.63 -12.24 7.62
CA GLU A 15 10.28 -11.68 7.48
C GLU A 15 9.86 -11.56 6.00
N TYR A 16 10.79 -11.14 5.12
CA TYR A 16 10.55 -11.13 3.68
C TYR A 16 11.84 -11.45 2.91
N PRO A 17 11.94 -12.63 2.26
CA PRO A 17 13.16 -13.04 1.56
C PRO A 17 13.36 -12.33 0.21
N GLY A 18 12.29 -11.79 -0.38
CA GLY A 18 12.32 -11.13 -1.68
C GLY A 18 13.21 -9.89 -1.73
N LYS A 19 13.76 -9.60 -2.92
CA LYS A 19 14.60 -8.41 -3.14
C LYS A 19 13.77 -7.13 -3.21
N THR A 20 12.58 -7.21 -3.80
CA THR A 20 11.65 -6.10 -4.06
C THR A 20 10.24 -6.55 -3.69
N TYR A 21 9.42 -5.64 -3.15
CA TYR A 21 8.00 -5.91 -2.90
C TYR A 21 7.22 -5.92 -4.22
N PRO A 22 6.06 -6.59 -4.31
CA PRO A 22 5.12 -6.33 -5.41
C PRO A 22 4.64 -4.88 -5.39
N PRO A 23 3.94 -4.43 -6.44
CA PRO A 23 3.21 -3.17 -6.40
C PRO A 23 2.29 -3.09 -5.18
N PHE A 24 2.33 -1.96 -4.46
CA PHE A 24 1.47 -1.69 -3.30
C PHE A 24 1.14 -0.20 -3.23
N CYS A 25 0.01 0.14 -2.62
CA CYS A 25 -0.37 1.53 -2.38
C CYS A 25 0.35 2.07 -1.14
N SER A 26 1.26 3.02 -1.34
CA SER A 26 1.94 3.72 -0.24
C SER A 26 0.94 4.41 0.71
N GLY A 27 1.21 4.33 2.02
CA GLY A 27 0.28 4.61 3.13
C GLY A 27 -0.38 5.99 3.28
N THR A 28 -0.49 6.80 2.23
CA THR A 28 -1.39 7.97 2.23
C THR A 28 -2.86 7.54 2.28
N GLY A 29 -3.18 6.44 1.62
CA GLY A 29 -4.52 5.85 1.61
C GLY A 29 -4.79 5.08 0.32
N TYR A 30 -5.78 4.22 0.35
CA TYR A 30 -6.28 3.46 -0.80
C TYR A 30 -7.79 3.22 -0.62
N VAL A 31 -8.49 2.96 -1.71
CA VAL A 31 -9.92 2.65 -1.71
C VAL A 31 -10.11 1.23 -2.24
N LEU A 32 -10.91 0.43 -1.53
CA LEU A 32 -11.24 -0.94 -1.90
C LEU A 32 -12.76 -1.07 -2.00
N SER A 33 -13.23 -1.89 -2.93
CA SER A 33 -14.59 -2.40 -2.90
C SER A 33 -14.73 -3.48 -1.81
N SER A 34 -15.95 -3.69 -1.34
CA SER A 34 -16.21 -4.62 -0.23
C SER A 34 -15.90 -6.08 -0.58
N ASP A 35 -16.07 -6.48 -1.84
CA ASP A 35 -15.72 -7.80 -2.34
C ASP A 35 -14.20 -8.00 -2.37
N VAL A 36 -13.42 -7.00 -2.76
CA VAL A 36 -11.94 -7.06 -2.71
C VAL A 36 -11.46 -7.14 -1.28
N ALA A 37 -12.04 -6.35 -0.36
CA ALA A 37 -11.71 -6.42 1.07
C ALA A 37 -11.97 -7.83 1.64
N SER A 38 -13.08 -8.46 1.25
CA SER A 38 -13.42 -9.83 1.67
C SER A 38 -12.45 -10.87 1.09
N GLN A 39 -12.05 -10.71 -0.18
CA GLN A 39 -11.05 -11.58 -0.81
C GLN A 39 -9.68 -11.46 -0.13
N ILE A 40 -9.24 -10.24 0.20
CA ILE A 40 -8.00 -9.98 0.95
C ILE A 40 -8.05 -10.69 2.31
N TYR A 41 -9.15 -10.54 3.04
CA TYR A 41 -9.34 -11.21 4.33
C TYR A 41 -9.17 -12.73 4.20
N ASN A 42 -9.83 -13.34 3.22
CA ASN A 42 -9.78 -14.80 3.01
C ASN A 42 -8.38 -15.32 2.65
N VAL A 43 -7.56 -14.54 1.94
CA VAL A 43 -6.19 -14.97 1.61
C VAL A 43 -5.15 -14.57 2.65
N SER A 44 -5.48 -13.65 3.57
CA SER A 44 -4.52 -13.06 4.52
C SER A 44 -3.77 -14.09 5.36
N GLU A 45 -4.45 -15.14 5.83
CA GLU A 45 -3.84 -16.22 6.64
C GLU A 45 -2.79 -17.02 5.86
N SER A 46 -2.88 -17.03 4.53
CA SER A 46 -2.00 -17.78 3.65
C SER A 46 -0.85 -16.93 3.08
N VAL A 47 -0.76 -15.67 3.48
CA VAL A 47 0.29 -14.72 3.11
C VAL A 47 1.21 -14.53 4.31
N ALA A 48 2.52 -14.52 4.07
CA ALA A 48 3.49 -14.29 5.14
C ALA A 48 3.25 -12.91 5.78
N PHE A 49 3.09 -12.91 7.10
CA PHE A 49 2.89 -11.67 7.85
C PHE A 49 4.13 -10.77 7.72
N ILE A 50 3.88 -9.50 7.42
CA ILE A 50 4.87 -8.43 7.40
C ILE A 50 4.29 -7.26 8.19
N LYS A 51 5.10 -6.59 9.01
CA LYS A 51 4.59 -5.52 9.89
C LYS A 51 4.13 -4.27 9.13
N LEU A 52 4.49 -4.16 7.86
CA LEU A 52 4.15 -3.03 6.99
C LEU A 52 2.81 -3.35 6.33
N GLU A 53 1.74 -2.74 6.85
CA GLU A 53 0.37 -3.03 6.43
C GLU A 53 0.14 -2.77 4.94
N ASP A 54 0.64 -1.64 4.42
CA ASP A 54 0.55 -1.28 3.00
C ASP A 54 1.21 -2.35 2.09
N VAL A 55 2.38 -2.85 2.49
CA VAL A 55 3.06 -3.96 1.82
C VAL A 55 2.29 -5.27 1.97
N PHE A 56 1.73 -5.55 3.15
CA PHE A 56 0.95 -6.76 3.41
C PHE A 56 -0.28 -6.84 2.49
N ILE A 57 -1.00 -5.74 2.34
CA ILE A 57 -2.11 -5.64 1.38
C ILE A 57 -1.62 -5.87 -0.05
N GLY A 58 -0.49 -5.27 -0.45
CA GLY A 58 0.13 -5.52 -1.75
C GLY A 58 0.45 -7.00 -2.02
N LEU A 59 0.94 -7.73 -1.01
CA LEU A 59 1.18 -9.18 -1.10
C LEU A 59 -0.12 -9.98 -1.26
N CYS A 60 -1.19 -9.57 -0.56
CA CYS A 60 -2.51 -10.20 -0.73
C CYS A 60 -3.05 -9.99 -2.14
N LEU A 61 -2.92 -8.78 -2.68
CA LEU A 61 -3.35 -8.44 -4.05
C LEU A 61 -2.53 -9.18 -5.11
N GLU A 62 -1.22 -9.32 -4.92
CA GLU A 62 -0.36 -10.13 -5.78
C GLU A 62 -0.83 -11.59 -5.84
N LYS A 63 -1.17 -12.16 -4.68
CA LYS A 63 -1.72 -13.54 -4.60
C LYS A 63 -3.06 -13.68 -5.31
N LEU A 64 -3.94 -12.67 -5.18
CA LEU A 64 -5.24 -12.61 -5.84
C LEU A 64 -5.15 -12.23 -7.33
N LYS A 65 -3.96 -11.82 -7.81
CA LYS A 65 -3.72 -11.29 -9.16
C LYS A 65 -4.59 -10.06 -9.49
N ILE A 66 -4.92 -9.26 -8.47
CA ILE A 66 -5.63 -7.98 -8.62
C ILE A 66 -4.59 -6.89 -8.90
N ARG A 67 -4.84 -6.09 -9.93
CA ARG A 67 -3.98 -4.95 -10.29
C ARG A 67 -4.39 -3.70 -9.50
N LEU A 68 -3.39 -2.90 -9.16
CA LEU A 68 -3.60 -1.58 -8.60
C LEU A 68 -3.92 -0.59 -9.71
N GLU A 69 -4.85 0.30 -9.42
CA GLU A 69 -5.21 1.41 -10.29
C GLU A 69 -4.82 2.73 -9.61
N GLU A 70 -4.19 3.62 -10.36
CA GLU A 70 -3.85 4.95 -9.88
C GLU A 70 -5.11 5.82 -9.80
N LEU A 71 -5.31 6.49 -8.66
CA LEU A 71 -6.48 7.34 -8.46
C LEU A 71 -6.47 8.56 -9.41
N HIS A 72 -5.30 9.16 -9.60
CA HIS A 72 -5.09 10.31 -10.48
C HIS A 72 -3.73 10.17 -11.18
N SER A 73 -3.64 10.70 -12.41
CA SER A 73 -2.36 10.83 -13.12
C SER A 73 -1.43 11.89 -12.50
N GLU A 74 -1.99 12.78 -11.68
CA GLU A 74 -1.29 13.88 -11.02
C GLU A 74 -1.30 13.69 -9.51
N GLN A 75 -0.24 14.13 -8.84
CA GLN A 75 -0.15 14.04 -7.38
C GLN A 75 -1.18 14.95 -6.69
N THR A 76 -2.12 14.36 -5.95
CA THR A 76 -3.16 15.07 -5.20
C THR A 76 -2.91 15.11 -3.69
N PHE A 77 -2.12 14.18 -3.15
CA PHE A 77 -1.76 14.11 -1.74
C PHE A 77 -0.29 14.49 -1.50
N PHE A 78 -0.06 15.32 -0.48
CA PHE A 78 1.24 15.89 -0.16
C PHE A 78 1.57 15.67 1.33
N PRO A 79 2.82 15.31 1.67
CA PRO A 79 3.24 15.20 3.06
C PRO A 79 3.37 16.58 3.74
N GLU A 80 3.60 17.65 2.97
CA GLU A 80 3.65 19.01 3.48
C GLU A 80 2.27 19.68 3.51
N ARG A 81 2.14 20.68 4.37
CA ARG A 81 0.95 21.54 4.39
C ARG A 81 0.86 22.36 3.12
N ILE A 82 -0.18 22.11 2.34
CA ILE A 82 -0.54 22.93 1.18
C ILE A 82 -1.58 23.99 1.53
N ARG A 83 -1.55 25.13 0.81
CA ARG A 83 -2.57 26.18 0.95
C ARG A 83 -3.93 25.66 0.45
N PHE A 84 -4.98 25.90 1.24
CA PHE A 84 -6.34 25.55 0.85
C PHE A 84 -6.78 26.32 -0.40
N SER A 85 -7.42 25.61 -1.33
CA SER A 85 -8.10 26.17 -2.49
C SER A 85 -9.22 25.23 -2.93
N VAL A 86 -10.41 25.78 -3.16
CA VAL A 86 -11.59 25.01 -3.57
C VAL A 86 -11.33 24.22 -4.85
N SER A 87 -10.69 24.82 -5.85
CA SER A 87 -10.43 24.16 -7.15
C SER A 87 -9.46 22.98 -7.06
N ARG A 88 -8.52 23.01 -6.10
CA ARG A 88 -7.57 21.93 -5.85
C ARG A 88 -8.22 20.79 -5.07
N PHE A 89 -8.92 21.12 -3.97
CA PHE A 89 -9.48 20.11 -3.08
C PHE A 89 -10.70 19.39 -3.68
N LYS A 90 -11.42 20.02 -4.62
CA LYS A 90 -12.46 19.36 -5.42
C LYS A 90 -11.97 18.22 -6.32
N LYS A 91 -10.66 18.08 -6.52
CA LYS A 91 -10.06 17.07 -7.42
C LYS A 91 -9.33 15.94 -6.68
N ILE A 92 -9.45 15.86 -5.35
CA ILE A 92 -8.68 14.89 -4.54
C ILE A 92 -9.23 13.47 -4.70
N VAL A 93 -10.56 13.32 -4.78
CA VAL A 93 -11.27 12.04 -4.98
C VAL A 93 -12.23 12.19 -6.14
#